data_AF-A0A5D8Q8U7-F1
#
_entry.id   AF-A0A5D8Q8U7-F1
#
_cell.length_a   1.000
_cell.length_b   1.000
_cell.length_c   1.000
_cell.angle_alpha   90.00
_cell.angle_beta   90.00
_cell.angle_gamma   90.00
#
_symmetry.space_group_name_H-M   'P 1'
#
loop_
_entity.id
_entity.type
_entity.pdbx_description
1 polymer ?
#
loop_
_entity_poly.entity_id
_entity_poly.type
_entity_poly.pdbx_seq_one_letter_code
_entity_poly.pdbx_strand_id
1 'polypeptide(L)'
;MSNWRKIYPKSEDELDDLRDEVAEELDLDDDIEERGWENMTTREVGKIGGHMVKKMIRYAEKQMDRKSNITDGNQDSEKKNKNEI
;
A
#
# COMPACT_ATOMS: atom_id res chain seq x y z
N MET A 1 18.21 8.21 11.65
CA MET A 1 17.30 7.68 10.61
C MET A 1 18.04 6.61 9.83
N SER A 2 17.64 5.35 10.01
CA SER A 2 18.24 4.21 9.31
C SER A 2 17.78 4.23 7.85
N ASN A 3 18.74 4.34 6.92
CA ASN A 3 18.47 4.38 5.47
C ASN A 3 18.03 3.00 4.97
N TRP A 4 16.73 2.72 5.03
CA TRP A 4 16.14 1.64 4.22
C TRP A 4 16.23 2.03 2.76
N ARG A 5 16.97 1.24 1.96
CA ARG A 5 17.18 1.52 0.54
C ARG A 5 15.89 1.24 -0.23
N LYS A 6 15.07 2.27 -0.43
CA LYS A 6 13.80 2.21 -1.16
C LYS A 6 14.06 2.18 -2.69
N ILE A 7 13.25 1.40 -3.41
CA ILE A 7 13.41 1.19 -4.87
C ILE A 7 12.82 2.36 -5.66
N TYR A 8 11.83 3.06 -5.09
CA TYR A 8 11.18 4.20 -5.71
C TYR A 8 11.20 5.41 -4.74
N PRO A 9 11.91 6.50 -5.05
CA PRO A 9 12.08 7.62 -4.13
C PRO A 9 10.77 8.34 -3.79
N LYS A 10 9.80 8.40 -4.72
CA LYS A 10 8.51 9.03 -4.44
C LYS A 10 7.60 8.21 -3.53
N SER A 11 7.90 6.93 -3.31
CA SER A 11 7.20 6.13 -2.29
C SER A 11 7.89 6.21 -0.93
N GLU A 12 8.84 7.13 -0.74
CA GLU A 12 9.52 7.30 0.54
C GLU A 12 8.52 7.66 1.64
N ASP A 13 7.72 8.70 1.40
CA ASP A 13 6.72 9.20 2.34
C ASP A 13 5.60 8.16 2.56
N GLU A 14 5.03 7.62 1.48
CA GLU A 14 3.90 6.66 1.57
C GLU A 14 4.26 5.37 2.31
N LEU A 15 5.52 4.92 2.21
CA LEU A 15 5.97 3.70 2.90
C LEU A 15 6.24 3.94 4.38
N ASP A 16 6.66 5.14 4.76
CA ASP A 16 6.83 5.51 6.16
C ASP A 16 5.46 5.72 6.81
N ASP A 17 4.54 6.40 6.14
CA ASP A 17 3.14 6.54 6.59
C ASP A 17 2.48 5.18 6.82
N LEU A 18 2.65 4.24 5.87
CA LEU A 18 2.14 2.87 6.00
C LEU A 18 2.77 2.12 7.17
N ARG A 19 4.05 2.33 7.44
CA ARG A 19 4.73 1.69 8.58
C ARG A 19 4.11 2.19 9.88
N ASP A 20 3.93 3.50 10.00
CA ASP A 20 3.44 4.14 11.22
C ASP A 20 1.95 3.77 11.43
N GLU A 21 1.12 3.78 10.37
CA GLU A 21 -0.27 3.27 10.40
C GLU A 21 -0.35 1.81 10.85
N VAL A 22 0.57 0.95 10.39
CA VAL A 22 0.59 -0.47 10.79
C VAL A 22 1.09 -0.65 12.22
N ALA A 23 1.97 0.22 12.70
CA ALA A 23 2.41 0.21 14.09
C ALA A 23 1.24 0.55 15.03
N GLU A 24 0.48 1.60 14.72
CA GLU A 24 -0.73 1.99 15.45
C GLU A 24 -1.78 0.88 15.45
N GLU A 25 -2.04 0.24 14.29
CA GLU A 25 -3.01 -0.87 14.21
C GLU A 25 -2.63 -2.12 15.03
N LEU A 26 -1.34 -2.27 15.35
CA LEU A 26 -0.82 -3.39 16.11
C LEU A 26 -0.62 -3.05 17.59
N ASP A 27 -1.00 -1.85 18.03
CA ASP A 27 -0.75 -1.30 19.36
C ASP A 27 0.75 -1.38 19.73
N LEU A 28 1.62 -1.09 18.75
CA LEU A 28 3.09 -1.10 18.89
C LEU A 28 3.71 0.29 18.78
N ASP A 29 2.91 1.31 18.52
CA ASP A 29 3.30 2.72 18.43
C ASP A 29 3.85 3.25 19.75
N ASP A 30 3.17 3.01 20.88
CA ASP A 30 3.65 3.37 22.22
C ASP A 30 5.03 2.77 22.51
N ASP A 31 5.19 1.48 22.18
CA ASP A 31 6.46 0.77 22.32
C ASP A 31 7.54 1.41 21.43
N ILE A 32 7.22 1.79 20.19
CA ILE A 32 8.17 2.42 19.29
C ILE A 32 8.60 3.79 19.82
N GLU A 33 7.69 4.57 20.38
CA GLU A 33 8.00 5.87 20.98
C GLU A 33 8.88 5.75 22.22
N GLU A 34 8.60 4.78 23.10
CA GLU A 34 9.32 4.61 24.37
C GLU A 34 10.74 4.07 24.18
N ARG A 35 10.90 2.99 23.41
CA ARG A 35 12.19 2.29 23.26
C ARG A 35 12.86 2.52 21.90
N GLY A 36 12.15 3.01 20.89
CA GLY A 36 12.68 3.15 19.54
C GLY A 36 12.70 1.84 18.74
N TRP A 37 12.67 1.98 17.42
CA TRP A 37 12.67 0.87 16.45
C TRP A 37 13.84 -0.11 16.62
N GLU A 38 15.02 0.38 17.02
CA GLU A 38 16.24 -0.42 17.20
C GLU A 38 16.20 -1.35 18.41
N ASN A 39 15.36 -1.04 19.40
CA ASN A 39 15.18 -1.84 20.61
C ASN A 39 13.93 -2.72 20.54
N MET A 40 13.28 -2.77 19.39
CA MET A 40 12.18 -3.69 19.14
C MET A 40 12.65 -5.13 18.99
N THR A 41 11.84 -6.09 19.45
CA THR A 41 12.13 -7.50 19.21
C THR A 41 11.90 -7.83 17.74
N THR A 42 12.69 -8.77 17.20
CA THR A 42 12.57 -9.23 15.80
C THR A 42 11.16 -9.74 15.46
N ARG A 43 10.42 -10.25 16.46
CA ARG A 43 9.04 -10.68 16.31
C ARG A 43 8.08 -9.52 16.10
N GLU A 44 8.25 -8.41 16.81
CA GLU A 44 7.38 -7.23 16.69
C GLU A 44 7.65 -6.50 15.37
N VAL A 45 8.93 -6.25 15.04
CA VAL A 45 9.29 -5.64 13.75
C VAL A 45 8.84 -6.53 12.59
N GLY A 46 8.97 -7.85 12.73
CA GLY A 46 8.47 -8.83 11.76
C GLY A 46 6.95 -8.82 11.59
N LYS A 47 6.19 -8.61 12.68
CA LYS A 47 4.72 -8.44 12.61
C LYS A 47 4.35 -7.20 11.81
N ILE A 48 5.01 -6.06 12.07
CA ILE A 48 4.77 -4.80 11.35
C ILE A 48 5.04 -5.00 9.85
N GLY A 49 6.23 -5.47 9.48
CA GLY A 49 6.58 -5.70 8.08
C GLY A 49 5.64 -6.68 7.37
N GLY A 50 5.21 -7.75 8.05
CA GLY A 50 4.22 -8.68 7.52
C GLY A 50 2.84 -8.07 7.26
N HIS A 51 2.38 -7.17 8.14
CA HIS A 51 1.11 -6.46 7.96
C HIS A 51 1.19 -5.42 6.84
N MET A 52 2.31 -4.70 6.72
CA MET A 52 2.56 -3.80 5.60
C MET A 52 2.42 -4.52 4.25
N VAL A 53 3.06 -5.68 4.09
CA VAL A 53 2.97 -6.46 2.84
C VAL A 53 1.54 -6.90 2.55
N LYS A 54 0.79 -7.36 3.57
CA LYS A 54 -0.63 -7.73 3.40
C LYS A 54 -1.48 -6.54 2.95
N LYS A 55 -1.26 -5.36 3.52
CA LYS A 55 -1.95 -4.13 3.10
C LYS A 55 -1.61 -3.75 1.67
N MET A 56 -0.33 -3.78 1.29
CA MET A 56 0.11 -3.51 -0.09
C MET A 56 -0.55 -4.45 -1.10
N ILE A 57 -0.63 -5.75 -0.81
CA ILE A 57 -1.31 -6.73 -1.66
C ILE A 57 -2.79 -6.36 -1.81
N ARG A 58 -3.47 -6.07 -0.69
CA ARG A 58 -4.88 -5.66 -0.71
C ARG A 58 -5.12 -4.39 -1.54
N TYR A 59 -4.22 -3.41 -1.44
CA TYR A 59 -4.29 -2.20 -2.26
C TYR A 59 -4.08 -2.53 -3.74
N ALA A 60 -3.09 -3.37 -4.07
CA ALA A 60 -2.86 -3.81 -5.43
C ALA A 60 -4.07 -4.55 -6.03
N GLU A 61 -4.67 -5.49 -5.28
CA GLU A 61 -5.89 -6.20 -5.69
C GLU A 61 -7.05 -5.24 -5.98
N LYS A 62 -7.31 -4.26 -5.09
CA LYS A 62 -8.34 -3.23 -5.29
C LYS A 62 -8.09 -2.38 -6.54
N GLN A 63 -6.83 -2.03 -6.82
CA GLN A 63 -6.49 -1.24 -8.01
C GLN A 63 -6.62 -2.06 -9.30
N MET A 64 -6.28 -3.35 -9.26
CA MET A 64 -6.47 -4.27 -10.39
C MET A 64 -7.95 -4.47 -10.70
N ASP A 65 -8.80 -4.64 -9.68
CA ASP A 65 -10.25 -4.72 -9.84
C ASP A 65 -10.84 -3.45 -10.48
N ARG A 66 -10.47 -2.26 -9.98
CA ARG A 66 -10.86 -0.98 -10.59
C ARG A 66 -10.43 -0.87 -12.06
N LYS A 67 -9.22 -1.34 -12.39
CA LYS A 67 -8.72 -1.31 -13.77
C LYS A 67 -9.52 -2.23 -14.69
N SER A 68 -9.91 -3.42 -14.23
CA SER A 68 -10.78 -4.34 -14.98
C SER A 68 -12.13 -3.68 -15.29
N ASN A 69 -12.75 -3.06 -14.29
CA ASN A 69 -14.04 -2.38 -14.45
C ASN A 69 -13.99 -1.20 -15.44
N ILE A 70 -12.86 -0.48 -15.55
CA ILE A 70 -12.68 0.59 -16.54
C ILE A 70 -12.49 0.01 -17.96
N THR A 71 -11.80 -1.12 -18.11
CA THR A 71 -11.60 -1.74 -19.43
C THR A 71 -12.85 -2.38 -20.00
N ASP A 72 -13.77 -2.83 -19.14
CA ASP A 72 -15.04 -3.44 -19.56
C ASP A 72 -16.13 -2.40 -19.90
N GLY A 73 -16.02 -1.16 -19.41
CA GLY A 73 -17.02 -0.10 -19.60
C GLY A 73 -16.88 0.78 -20.86
N ASN A 74 -15.85 0.57 -21.70
CA ASN A 74 -15.54 1.48 -22.81
C ASN A 74 -15.67 0.86 -24.22
N GLN A 75 -16.36 -0.28 -24.38
CA GLN A 75 -16.59 -0.90 -25.69
C GLN A 75 -17.94 -0.55 -26.37
N ASP A 76 -18.84 0.15 -25.67
CA ASP A 76 -20.20 0.41 -26.17
C ASP A 76 -20.42 1.81 -26.79
N SER A 77 -19.42 2.69 -26.74
CA SER A 77 -19.51 4.06 -27.26
C SER A 77 -19.06 4.22 -28.73
N GLU A 78 -18.29 3.28 -29.30
CA GLU A 78 -17.79 3.38 -30.68
C GLU A 78 -18.69 2.76 -31.76
N LYS A 79 -19.73 1.97 -31.39
CA LYS A 79 -20.58 1.28 -32.38
C LYS A 79 -21.81 2.07 -32.85
N LYS A 80 -22.11 3.25 -32.30
CA LYS A 80 -23.29 4.05 -32.70
C LYS A 80 -23.05 5.08 -33.81
N ASN A 81 -21.81 5.37 -34.19
CA ASN A 81 -21.52 6.45 -35.16
C ASN A 81 -21.18 5.97 -36.59
N LYS A 82 -21.65 4.79 -37.00
CA LYS A 82 -21.46 4.26 -38.37
C LYS A 82 -22.77 3.96 -39.11
N ASN A 83 -23.92 4.27 -38.51
CA ASN A 83 -25.25 4.02 -39.10
C ASN A 83 -26.02 5.30 -39.44
N GLU A 84 -25.35 6.43 -39.61
CA GLU A 84 -25.90 7.62 -40.26
C GLU A 84 -24.81 8.21 -41.16
N ILE A 85 -24.82 7.81 -42.43
CA ILE A 85 -24.62 8.59 -43.68
C ILE A 85 -24.84 7.62 -44.84
#